data_AF-A0A0D8XFJ0-F1
#
_entry.id   AF-A0A0D8XFJ0-F1
#
_cell.length_a   1.000
_cell.length_b   1.000
_cell.length_c   1.000
_cell.angle_alpha   90.00
_cell.angle_beta   90.00
_cell.angle_gamma   90.00
#
_symmetry.space_group_name_H-M   'P 1'
#
loop_
_entity.id
_entity.type
_entity.pdbx_description
1 polymer ?
#
loop_
_entity_poly.entity_id
_entity_poly.type
_entity_poly.pdbx_seq_one_letter_code
_entity_poly.pdbx_strand_id
1 'polypeptide(L)'
;MVHSRGFIQNRAPNLGVNTDTGCSSRSNGCTPYIPLTALKNGRLSLGKRAANYQCHARCISHVDERNYRYENWTSLPSSEIFTCDIIETLCVSGFRTEGFLHSQIYEHPPDDNANDGTLPNVYIIIIDSVSSSMAKRSLSKSISFLKERMGGTLMEFLNRVGVNSKPNGFPLIFGKSIEAVNRDTVAAPSSIEDWNEPVICREFLDKYDHHLKQFKFYGYKTMIAQDGGAGIAFYPNCSGFKRTEADHMWRYEIGQIWPTLLAHDSLKNLYHADEQFLTFFKNNEKVLENAFVFFMGDHGPRGEGIATSALGYHELNNPFLIATLPKRYHNTNIHNRMREKSNQLMTNFDLHATLMDIMNLSKSGKQKDKKTKPN
;
A
#
# COMPACT_ATOMS: atom_id res chain seq x y z
N MET A 1 6.57 26.54 -13.90
CA MET A 1 5.51 25.51 -13.82
C MET A 1 6.04 24.24 -14.44
N VAL A 2 6.48 23.28 -13.62
CA VAL A 2 6.74 21.91 -14.12
C VAL A 2 5.41 21.18 -14.06
N HIS A 3 4.93 20.64 -15.18
CA HIS A 3 3.76 19.77 -15.17
C HIS A 3 4.19 18.38 -14.69
N SER A 4 3.79 17.99 -13.48
CA SER A 4 3.98 16.65 -12.94
C SER A 4 3.15 15.61 -13.73
N ARG A 5 3.77 15.08 -14.80
CA ARG A 5 3.20 14.02 -15.63
C ARG A 5 3.33 12.67 -14.91
N GLY A 6 2.26 12.18 -14.27
CA GLY A 6 2.18 10.78 -13.85
C GLY A 6 1.41 10.46 -12.58
N PHE A 7 0.95 11.45 -11.82
CA PHE A 7 0.29 11.19 -10.54
C PHE A 7 -1.06 10.48 -10.69
N ILE A 8 -1.28 9.45 -9.85
CA ILE A 8 -2.60 8.83 -9.62
C ILE A 8 -3.46 9.83 -8.82
N GLN A 9 -3.96 10.85 -9.52
CA GLN A 9 -4.97 11.76 -8.97
C GLN A 9 -6.35 11.13 -9.08
N ASN A 10 -7.02 11.06 -7.92
CA ASN A 10 -8.35 10.52 -7.65
C ASN A 10 -8.43 9.00 -7.48
N ARG A 11 -9.02 8.62 -6.34
CA ARG A 11 -9.49 7.27 -5.97
C ARG A 11 -8.37 6.28 -5.64
N ALA A 12 -8.11 6.16 -4.33
CA ALA A 12 -7.91 4.85 -3.75
C ALA A 12 -8.99 3.88 -4.26
N PRO A 13 -8.73 2.57 -4.38
CA PRO A 13 -9.84 1.62 -4.41
C PRO A 13 -10.67 1.90 -3.16
N ASN A 14 -11.98 2.16 -3.31
CA ASN A 14 -12.84 2.40 -2.16
C ASN A 14 -13.11 1.05 -1.50
N LEU A 15 -12.11 0.55 -0.77
CA LEU A 15 -12.11 -0.73 -0.06
C LEU A 15 -12.88 -0.65 1.26
N GLY A 16 -13.43 0.53 1.59
CA GLY A 16 -14.56 0.64 2.48
C GLY A 16 -15.73 -0.18 1.95
N VAL A 17 -15.77 -1.45 2.35
CA VAL A 17 -17.02 -2.09 2.75
C VAL A 17 -17.71 -1.09 3.69
N ASN A 18 -18.98 -0.77 3.45
CA ASN A 18 -19.71 0.23 4.25
C ASN A 18 -19.93 -0.27 5.69
N THR A 19 -18.90 -0.19 6.53
CA THR A 19 -18.95 -0.63 7.93
C THR A 19 -19.67 0.38 8.83
N ASP A 20 -19.78 1.66 8.42
CA ASP A 20 -20.44 2.71 9.22
C ASP A 20 -21.47 3.58 8.48
N THR A 21 -21.93 3.20 7.28
CA THR A 21 -23.06 3.88 6.60
C THR A 21 -24.27 2.97 6.36
N GLY A 22 -24.55 2.03 7.29
CA GLY A 22 -25.79 1.23 7.34
C GLY A 22 -26.09 0.31 6.15
N CYS A 23 -25.23 0.29 5.13
CA CYS A 23 -25.45 -0.36 3.85
C CYS A 23 -24.94 -1.80 3.85
N SER A 24 -25.65 -2.67 4.58
CA SER A 24 -25.51 -4.11 4.42
C SER A 24 -25.96 -4.56 3.02
N SER A 25 -25.50 -5.73 2.57
CA SER A 25 -25.85 -6.33 1.27
C SER A 25 -27.33 -6.70 1.08
N ARG A 26 -28.20 -6.35 2.04
CA ARG A 26 -29.66 -6.55 1.97
C ARG A 26 -30.46 -5.31 1.56
N SER A 27 -29.86 -4.11 1.54
CA SER A 27 -30.57 -2.87 1.19
C SER A 27 -30.37 -2.49 -0.29
N ASN A 28 -31.36 -2.81 -1.13
CA ASN A 28 -31.46 -2.25 -2.47
C ASN A 28 -31.59 -0.73 -2.38
N GLY A 29 -30.68 0.02 -3.02
CA GLY A 29 -30.75 1.49 -3.12
C GLY A 29 -29.61 2.29 -2.46
N CYS A 30 -28.57 1.64 -1.95
CA CYS A 30 -27.38 2.33 -1.45
C CYS A 30 -26.68 3.15 -2.55
N THR A 31 -26.54 4.47 -2.33
CA THR A 31 -25.75 5.36 -3.18
C THR A 31 -24.45 5.76 -2.47
N PRO A 32 -23.34 6.00 -3.18
CA PRO A 32 -22.11 6.48 -2.55
C PRO A 32 -22.37 7.77 -1.78
N TYR A 33 -21.93 7.81 -0.53
CA TYR A 33 -22.06 9.01 0.29
C TYR A 33 -21.29 10.18 -0.34
N ILE A 34 -21.98 11.31 -0.50
CA ILE A 34 -21.41 12.55 -1.00
C ILE A 34 -21.18 13.47 0.21
N PRO A 35 -19.97 13.98 0.45
CA PRO A 35 -19.72 14.97 1.50
C PRO A 35 -20.34 16.34 1.18
N LEU A 36 -20.49 17.19 2.20
CA LEU A 36 -20.88 18.60 2.10
C LEU A 36 -19.75 19.48 1.54
N THR A 37 -18.51 19.06 1.73
CA THR A 37 -17.29 19.72 1.27
C THR A 37 -16.65 18.95 0.12
N ALA A 38 -15.91 19.62 -0.77
CA ALA A 38 -15.18 18.98 -1.86
C ALA A 38 -13.80 19.64 -2.07
N LEU A 39 -12.74 18.83 -2.03
CA LEU A 39 -11.36 19.25 -2.26
C LEU A 39 -10.99 19.21 -3.75
N LYS A 40 -10.32 20.26 -4.24
CA LYS A 40 -9.68 20.31 -5.56
C LYS A 40 -8.46 21.21 -5.53
N ASN A 41 -7.28 20.66 -5.83
CA ASN A 41 -6.00 21.37 -5.90
C ASN A 41 -5.72 22.21 -4.62
N GLY A 42 -5.76 21.57 -3.44
CA GLY A 42 -5.61 22.23 -2.14
C GLY A 42 -6.76 23.14 -1.70
N ARG A 43 -7.77 23.40 -2.54
CA ARG A 43 -8.90 24.30 -2.22
C ARG A 43 -10.15 23.51 -1.88
N LEU A 44 -10.78 23.85 -0.75
CA LEU A 44 -12.08 23.30 -0.36
C LEU A 44 -13.23 24.17 -0.87
N SER A 45 -14.29 23.50 -1.32
CA SER A 45 -15.51 24.11 -1.82
C SER A 45 -16.73 23.52 -1.12
N LEU A 46 -17.79 24.33 -0.95
CA LEU A 46 -19.05 23.90 -0.34
C LEU A 46 -20.02 23.41 -1.42
N GLY A 47 -20.54 22.19 -1.24
CA GLY A 47 -21.60 21.64 -2.06
C GLY A 47 -22.97 22.24 -1.73
N LYS A 48 -23.94 22.15 -2.64
CA LYS A 48 -25.27 22.77 -2.49
C LYS A 48 -26.01 22.42 -1.18
N ARG A 49 -25.78 21.22 -0.62
CA ARG A 49 -26.38 20.77 0.65
C ARG A 49 -25.79 21.47 1.88
N ALA A 50 -24.65 22.14 1.76
CA ALA A 50 -23.95 22.83 2.84
C ALA A 50 -24.51 24.24 3.11
N ALA A 51 -25.52 24.70 2.36
CA ALA A 51 -26.03 26.07 2.42
C ALA A 51 -26.44 26.56 3.83
N ASN A 52 -26.87 25.65 4.71
CA ASN A 52 -27.29 25.95 6.08
C ASN A 52 -26.25 25.52 7.14
N TYR A 53 -25.06 25.06 6.72
CA TYR A 53 -24.01 24.56 7.62
C TYR A 53 -22.91 25.61 7.81
N GLN A 54 -22.49 25.82 9.06
CA GLN A 54 -21.23 26.47 9.37
C GLN A 54 -20.13 25.42 9.27
N CYS A 55 -19.26 25.57 8.27
CA CYS A 55 -18.21 24.61 7.97
C CYS A 55 -16.83 25.18 8.29
N HIS A 56 -15.96 24.35 8.84
CA HIS A 56 -14.55 24.65 9.08
C HIS A 56 -13.67 23.55 8.49
N ALA A 57 -12.41 23.86 8.24
CA ALA A 57 -11.41 22.95 7.72
C ALA A 57 -10.05 23.14 8.43
N ARG A 58 -9.26 22.07 8.56
CA ARG A 58 -7.88 22.14 9.07
C ARG A 58 -7.01 21.05 8.48
N CYS A 59 -5.71 21.31 8.35
CA CYS A 59 -4.73 20.28 8.05
C CYS A 59 -4.54 19.32 9.22
N ILE A 60 -4.37 18.03 8.90
CA ILE A 60 -3.88 16.99 9.80
C ILE A 60 -2.57 16.46 9.23
N SER A 61 -1.55 16.37 10.09
CA SER A 61 -0.25 15.77 9.75
C SER A 61 0.10 14.67 10.74
N HIS A 62 0.54 13.52 10.22
CA HIS A 62 1.06 12.42 11.04
C HIS A 62 2.39 12.86 11.69
N VAL A 63 2.58 12.52 12.97
CA VAL A 63 3.84 12.76 13.69
C VAL A 63 4.54 11.43 13.92
N ASP A 64 3.86 10.53 14.63
CA ASP A 64 4.28 9.16 14.93
C ASP A 64 3.03 8.25 14.99
N GLU A 65 3.22 6.94 15.17
CA GLU A 65 2.18 5.89 15.17
C GLU A 65 0.99 6.15 16.13
N ARG A 66 1.17 6.99 17.16
CA ARG A 66 0.13 7.32 18.15
C ARG A 66 -0.37 8.76 18.05
N ASN A 67 0.35 9.64 17.38
CA ASN A 67 0.15 11.09 17.46
C ASN A 67 -0.03 11.75 16.09
N TYR A 68 -1.08 12.58 16.01
CA TYR A 68 -1.36 13.47 14.89
C TYR A 68 -1.28 14.92 15.36
N ARG A 69 -0.69 15.79 14.53
CA ARG A 69 -0.69 17.23 14.71
C ARG A 69 -1.82 17.84 13.89
N TYR A 70 -2.71 18.53 14.58
CA TYR A 70 -3.84 19.25 14.02
C TYR A 70 -3.49 20.73 13.92
N GLU A 71 -3.76 21.35 12.77
CA GLU A 71 -3.62 22.79 12.59
C GLU A 71 -4.88 23.54 13.04
N ASN A 72 -4.83 24.88 12.99
CA ASN A 72 -5.96 25.72 13.36
C ASN A 72 -7.12 25.56 12.36
N TRP A 73 -8.35 25.79 12.84
CA TRP A 73 -9.55 25.75 12.01
C TRP A 73 -9.69 27.03 11.17
N THR A 74 -9.79 26.85 9.85
CA THR A 74 -10.19 27.87 8.87
C THR A 74 -11.68 27.73 8.56
N SER A 75 -12.45 28.81 8.69
CA SER A 75 -13.87 28.85 8.28
C SER A 75 -14.04 28.75 6.77
N LEU A 76 -15.04 27.99 6.30
CA LEU A 76 -15.41 27.84 4.89
C LEU A 76 -16.66 28.67 4.55
N PRO A 77 -16.79 29.19 3.32
CA PRO A 77 -15.83 29.08 2.22
C PRO A 77 -14.58 29.95 2.44
N SER A 78 -13.41 29.44 2.02
CA SER A 78 -12.12 30.12 2.15
C SER A 78 -11.39 30.19 0.80
N SER A 79 -10.57 31.22 0.62
CA SER A 79 -9.61 31.35 -0.47
C SER A 79 -8.24 30.72 -0.15
N GLU A 80 -8.09 30.08 1.01
CA GLU A 80 -6.90 29.35 1.42
C GLU A 80 -6.60 28.15 0.51
N ILE A 81 -5.33 27.79 0.43
CA ILE A 81 -4.84 26.56 -0.20
C ILE A 81 -4.21 25.73 0.92
N PHE A 82 -4.84 24.61 1.26
CA PHE A 82 -4.32 23.70 2.27
C PHE A 82 -3.11 22.94 1.70
N THR A 83 -1.96 23.09 2.36
CA THR A 83 -0.65 22.58 1.93
C THR A 83 -0.25 21.30 2.68
N CYS A 84 -1.17 20.35 2.75
CA CYS A 84 -1.03 19.10 3.49
C CYS A 84 -1.78 17.96 2.79
N ASP A 85 -1.39 16.71 3.09
CA ASP A 85 -2.01 15.53 2.46
C ASP A 85 -3.43 15.26 2.98
N ILE A 86 -3.69 15.44 4.28
CA ILE A 86 -5.00 15.16 4.91
C ILE A 86 -5.62 16.46 5.43
N ILE A 87 -6.87 16.71 5.04
CA ILE A 87 -7.64 17.88 5.48
C ILE A 87 -8.95 17.39 6.09
N GLU A 88 -9.14 17.68 7.38
CA GLU A 88 -10.41 17.46 8.06
C GLU A 88 -11.35 18.64 7.79
N THR A 89 -12.62 18.34 7.53
CA THR A 89 -13.69 19.32 7.53
C THR A 89 -14.78 18.95 8.52
N LEU A 90 -15.29 19.96 9.24
CA LEU A 90 -16.37 19.83 10.21
C LEU A 90 -17.47 20.84 9.87
N CYS A 91 -18.66 20.36 9.57
CA CYS A 91 -19.83 21.16 9.20
C CYS A 91 -20.96 20.98 10.22
N VAL A 92 -21.46 22.08 10.80
CA VAL A 92 -22.51 22.06 11.84
C VAL A 92 -23.74 22.87 11.42
N SER A 93 -24.93 22.29 11.61
CA SER A 93 -26.24 22.91 11.36
C SER A 93 -27.24 22.48 12.45
N GLY A 94 -27.31 23.24 13.55
CA GLY A 94 -28.11 22.86 14.72
C GLY A 94 -27.57 21.58 15.35
N PHE A 95 -28.41 20.55 15.49
CA PHE A 95 -28.00 19.23 15.99
C PHE A 95 -27.33 18.33 14.95
N ARG A 96 -27.15 18.79 13.71
CA ARG A 96 -26.50 18.00 12.64
C ARG A 96 -25.03 18.40 12.53
N THR A 97 -24.16 17.41 12.71
CA THR A 97 -22.71 17.55 12.53
C THR A 97 -22.24 16.55 11.48
N GLU A 98 -21.44 17.02 10.54
CA GLU A 98 -20.75 16.19 9.55
C GLU A 98 -19.25 16.41 9.66
N GLY A 99 -18.51 15.37 10.01
CA GLY A 99 -17.06 15.31 9.91
C GLY A 99 -16.65 14.54 8.65
N PHE A 100 -15.67 15.04 7.90
CA PHE A 100 -15.16 14.35 6.71
C PHE A 100 -13.66 14.61 6.50
N LEU A 101 -12.93 13.56 6.13
CA LEU A 101 -11.50 13.64 5.79
C LEU A 101 -11.31 13.65 4.28
N HIS A 102 -10.79 14.75 3.74
CA HIS A 102 -10.28 14.80 2.37
C HIS A 102 -8.81 14.38 2.35
N SER A 103 -8.39 13.80 1.23
CA SER A 103 -6.99 13.48 0.96
C SER A 103 -6.54 14.03 -0.40
N GLN A 104 -5.29 14.46 -0.45
CA GLN A 104 -4.56 14.83 -1.67
C GLN A 104 -3.11 14.36 -1.56
N ILE A 105 -2.29 14.75 -2.54
CA ILE A 105 -0.84 14.67 -2.48
C ILE A 105 -0.36 16.11 -2.53
N TYR A 106 0.19 16.63 -1.44
CA TYR A 106 0.81 17.93 -1.45
C TYR A 106 2.31 17.76 -1.77
N GLU A 107 2.68 18.02 -3.02
CA GLU A 107 4.09 18.07 -3.43
C GLU A 107 4.82 19.17 -2.65
N HIS A 108 5.60 18.77 -1.63
CA HIS A 108 6.62 19.65 -1.06
C HIS A 108 7.62 20.06 -2.14
N PRO A 109 8.24 21.26 -2.06
CA PRO A 109 9.25 21.70 -3.01
C PRO A 109 10.30 20.61 -3.27
N PRO A 110 10.74 20.42 -4.52
CA PRO A 110 11.72 19.38 -4.83
C PRO A 110 12.99 19.62 -4.01
N ASP A 111 13.46 18.58 -3.31
CA ASP A 111 14.84 18.51 -2.84
C ASP A 111 15.77 18.68 -4.06
N ASP A 112 16.94 19.29 -3.86
CA ASP A 112 17.95 19.47 -4.93
C ASP A 112 18.44 18.14 -5.56
N ASN A 113 18.06 17.00 -4.96
CA ASN A 113 18.34 15.63 -5.43
C ASN A 113 17.16 14.98 -6.20
N ALA A 114 16.09 15.72 -6.52
CA ALA A 114 14.93 15.19 -7.24
C ALA A 114 15.29 14.62 -8.62
N ASN A 115 14.69 13.48 -8.98
CA ASN A 115 14.95 12.80 -10.25
C ASN A 115 14.19 13.41 -11.43
N ASP A 116 14.82 13.34 -12.61
CA ASP A 116 14.27 13.75 -13.91
C ASP A 116 13.23 12.75 -14.48
N GLY A 117 12.36 12.18 -13.63
CA GLY A 117 11.26 11.29 -14.04
C GLY A 117 11.65 9.98 -14.76
N THR A 118 12.93 9.59 -14.75
CA THR A 118 13.43 8.39 -15.49
C THR A 118 13.23 7.07 -14.75
N LEU A 119 12.92 7.12 -13.46
CA LEU A 119 12.79 5.94 -12.62
C LEU A 119 11.44 5.25 -12.81
N PRO A 120 11.39 3.91 -12.79
CA PRO A 120 10.12 3.19 -12.86
C PRO A 120 9.43 3.28 -11.50
N ASN A 121 8.15 3.66 -11.50
CA ASN A 121 7.32 3.63 -10.30
C ASN A 121 7.20 2.21 -9.75
N VAL A 122 6.94 2.10 -8.44
CA VAL A 122 6.73 0.83 -7.74
C VAL A 122 5.45 0.94 -6.92
N TYR A 123 4.59 -0.06 -6.98
CA TYR A 123 3.38 -0.14 -6.17
C TYR A 123 3.32 -1.51 -5.52
N ILE A 124 3.08 -1.53 -4.21
CA ILE A 124 2.92 -2.76 -3.41
C ILE A 124 1.53 -2.69 -2.77
N ILE A 125 0.67 -3.66 -3.07
CA ILE A 125 -0.70 -3.75 -2.56
C ILE A 125 -0.81 -5.09 -1.85
N ILE A 126 -0.98 -5.06 -0.53
CA ILE A 126 -0.88 -6.22 0.37
C ILE A 126 -2.23 -6.39 1.07
N ILE A 127 -3.02 -7.42 0.74
CA ILE A 127 -4.26 -7.71 1.48
C ILE A 127 -3.95 -8.71 2.60
N ASP A 128 -4.34 -8.39 3.84
CA ASP A 128 -4.18 -9.32 4.96
C ASP A 128 -4.99 -10.61 4.73
N SER A 129 -4.40 -11.76 5.08
CA SER A 129 -5.10 -13.06 5.15
C SER A 129 -5.57 -13.66 3.81
N VAL A 130 -4.97 -13.26 2.67
CA VAL A 130 -5.37 -13.75 1.33
C VAL A 130 -4.43 -14.81 0.77
N SER A 131 -4.93 -16.04 0.63
CA SER A 131 -4.24 -17.14 -0.08
C SER A 131 -4.31 -16.99 -1.62
N SER A 132 -3.38 -17.62 -2.34
CA SER A 132 -3.42 -17.68 -3.82
C SER A 132 -4.74 -18.27 -4.32
N SER A 133 -5.20 -19.36 -3.69
CA SER A 133 -6.48 -20.02 -4.00
C SER A 133 -7.70 -19.14 -3.72
N MET A 134 -7.71 -18.37 -2.63
CA MET A 134 -8.76 -17.37 -2.36
C MET A 134 -8.77 -16.29 -3.42
N ALA A 135 -7.63 -15.68 -3.72
CA ALA A 135 -7.54 -14.61 -4.70
C ALA A 135 -8.00 -15.08 -6.09
N LYS A 136 -7.60 -16.27 -6.54
CA LYS A 136 -8.07 -16.87 -7.81
C LYS A 136 -9.59 -16.99 -7.89
N ARG A 137 -10.26 -17.35 -6.79
CA ARG A 137 -11.73 -17.49 -6.72
C ARG A 137 -12.43 -16.13 -6.58
N SER A 138 -11.91 -15.25 -5.73
CA SER A 138 -12.60 -14.04 -5.27
C SER A 138 -12.20 -12.76 -6.00
N LEU A 139 -11.01 -12.69 -6.63
CA LEU A 139 -10.47 -11.53 -7.35
C LEU A 139 -10.25 -11.84 -8.84
N SER A 140 -11.09 -12.72 -9.39
CA SER A 140 -10.93 -13.29 -10.73
C SER A 140 -10.80 -12.24 -11.84
N LYS A 141 -11.59 -11.16 -11.80
CA LYS A 141 -11.62 -10.12 -12.84
C LYS A 141 -10.38 -9.23 -12.74
N SER A 142 -9.98 -8.88 -11.52
CA SER A 142 -8.75 -8.12 -11.25
C SER A 142 -7.51 -8.90 -11.69
N ILE A 143 -7.46 -10.21 -11.41
CA ILE A 143 -6.37 -11.09 -11.84
C ILE A 143 -6.33 -11.21 -13.38
N SER A 144 -7.47 -11.45 -14.03
CA SER A 144 -7.53 -11.48 -15.50
C SER A 144 -7.08 -10.16 -16.12
N PHE A 145 -7.53 -9.02 -15.60
CA PHE A 145 -7.06 -7.71 -16.07
C PHE A 145 -5.54 -7.57 -15.92
N LEU A 146 -4.98 -7.86 -14.75
CA LEU A 146 -3.53 -7.77 -14.51
C LEU A 146 -2.74 -8.70 -15.44
N LYS A 147 -3.18 -9.94 -15.64
CA LYS A 147 -2.52 -10.91 -16.55
C LYS A 147 -2.62 -10.48 -18.02
N GLU A 148 -3.83 -10.25 -18.51
CA GLU A 148 -4.14 -10.11 -19.93
C GLU A 148 -3.88 -8.70 -20.47
N ARG A 149 -4.04 -7.66 -19.64
CA ARG A 149 -3.86 -6.24 -20.02
C ARG A 149 -2.51 -5.68 -19.61
N MET A 150 -2.01 -6.07 -18.44
CA MET A 150 -0.76 -5.53 -17.88
C MET A 150 0.43 -6.51 -17.95
N GLY A 151 0.25 -7.69 -18.56
CA GLY A 151 1.32 -8.69 -18.70
C GLY A 151 1.75 -9.31 -17.37
N GLY A 152 0.84 -9.35 -16.39
CA GLY A 152 1.10 -9.84 -15.04
C GLY A 152 1.39 -11.33 -14.99
N THR A 153 2.39 -11.70 -14.20
CA THR A 153 2.73 -13.10 -13.90
C THR A 153 2.27 -13.42 -12.48
N LEU A 154 1.41 -14.43 -12.38
CA LEU A 154 0.98 -14.98 -11.11
C LEU A 154 2.09 -15.89 -10.56
N MET A 155 2.53 -15.62 -9.34
CA MET A 155 3.62 -16.35 -8.70
C MET A 155 3.02 -17.42 -7.79
N GLU A 156 3.07 -18.68 -8.22
CA GLU A 156 2.24 -19.73 -7.62
C GLU A 156 2.76 -20.22 -6.27
N PHE A 157 4.07 -20.11 -6.02
CA PHE A 157 4.75 -20.68 -4.85
C PHE A 157 5.38 -19.62 -3.94
N LEU A 158 4.70 -18.48 -3.73
CA LEU A 158 4.98 -17.67 -2.57
C LEU A 158 4.58 -18.46 -1.31
N ASN A 159 5.48 -18.52 -0.32
CA ASN A 159 5.26 -19.11 0.98
C ASN A 159 5.47 -18.06 2.06
N ARG A 160 4.62 -18.05 3.09
CA ARG A 160 4.79 -17.19 4.26
C ARG A 160 6.08 -17.55 5.02
N VAL A 161 6.68 -16.58 5.71
CA VAL A 161 7.85 -16.79 6.58
C VAL A 161 7.41 -17.20 7.99
N GLY A 162 6.41 -16.51 8.55
CA GLY A 162 5.85 -16.81 9.87
C GLY A 162 4.32 -16.79 9.90
N VAL A 163 3.72 -16.96 11.07
CA VAL A 163 2.28 -17.28 11.17
C VAL A 163 1.36 -16.08 10.90
N ASN A 164 1.68 -14.93 11.49
CA ASN A 164 0.89 -13.69 11.45
C ASN A 164 1.56 -12.64 10.54
N SER A 165 0.96 -11.45 10.40
CA SER A 165 1.47 -10.40 9.51
C SER A 165 2.90 -9.97 9.84
N LYS A 166 3.21 -9.76 11.12
CA LYS A 166 4.52 -9.25 11.59
C LYS A 166 5.73 -10.02 11.07
N PRO A 167 5.87 -11.35 11.27
CA PRO A 167 7.00 -12.12 10.73
C PRO A 167 7.01 -12.26 9.20
N ASN A 168 5.96 -11.84 8.49
CA ASN A 168 5.93 -11.77 7.03
C ASN A 168 6.38 -10.41 6.50
N GLY A 169 5.90 -9.33 7.12
CA GLY A 169 6.27 -7.97 6.74
C GLY A 169 7.70 -7.59 7.15
N PHE A 170 8.25 -8.08 8.26
CA PHE A 170 9.64 -7.77 8.63
C PHE A 170 10.67 -8.22 7.56
N PRO A 171 10.60 -9.46 7.04
CA PRO A 171 11.38 -9.87 5.86
C PRO A 171 11.15 -9.01 4.63
N LEU A 172 9.89 -8.63 4.31
CA LEU A 172 9.55 -7.80 3.16
C LEU A 172 10.11 -6.36 3.27
N ILE A 173 10.01 -5.77 4.45
CA ILE A 173 10.26 -4.35 4.71
C ILE A 173 11.74 -4.09 5.03
N PHE A 174 12.39 -4.98 5.79
CA PHE A 174 13.76 -4.82 6.31
C PHE A 174 14.75 -5.88 5.79
N GLY A 175 14.30 -6.96 5.14
CA GLY A 175 15.17 -8.07 4.77
C GLY A 175 15.68 -8.87 5.97
N LYS A 176 14.89 -8.91 7.06
CA LYS A 176 15.27 -9.48 8.36
C LYS A 176 14.18 -10.36 8.96
N SER A 177 14.56 -11.54 9.46
CA SER A 177 13.70 -12.40 10.27
C SER A 177 13.60 -11.87 11.71
N ILE A 178 12.42 -12.05 12.31
CA ILE A 178 12.15 -11.83 13.74
C ILE A 178 11.69 -13.10 14.46
N GLU A 179 11.55 -14.20 13.74
CA GLU A 179 11.21 -15.52 14.26
C GLU A 179 12.28 -16.51 13.77
N ALA A 180 12.73 -17.40 14.65
CA ALA A 180 13.65 -18.47 14.32
C ALA A 180 12.97 -19.51 13.42
N VAL A 181 13.71 -20.12 12.49
CA VAL A 181 13.18 -21.17 11.62
C VAL A 181 13.56 -22.53 12.20
N ASN A 182 12.55 -23.28 12.65
CA ASN A 182 12.74 -24.70 12.96
C ASN A 182 12.97 -25.48 11.66
N ARG A 183 14.07 -26.24 11.59
CA ARG A 183 14.48 -27.03 10.42
C ARG A 183 14.69 -28.51 10.76
N ASP A 184 14.20 -28.94 11.92
CA ASP A 184 14.36 -30.31 12.43
C ASP A 184 13.68 -31.32 11.47
N THR A 185 12.56 -30.93 10.86
CA THR A 185 11.81 -31.71 9.85
C THR A 185 12.56 -31.98 8.55
N VAL A 186 13.63 -31.23 8.27
CA VAL A 186 14.52 -31.41 7.10
C VAL A 186 15.94 -31.79 7.50
N ALA A 187 16.14 -32.24 8.74
CA ALA A 187 17.43 -32.65 9.31
C ALA A 187 18.56 -31.60 9.12
N ALA A 188 18.21 -30.31 9.12
CA ALA A 188 19.16 -29.21 9.04
C ALA A 188 19.17 -28.41 10.35
N PRO A 189 20.29 -27.74 10.71
CA PRO A 189 20.31 -26.88 11.89
C PRO A 189 19.24 -25.78 11.80
N SER A 190 18.37 -25.73 12.81
CA SER A 190 17.42 -24.65 13.00
C SER A 190 18.16 -23.30 13.08
N SER A 191 17.66 -22.27 12.38
CA SER A 191 18.32 -20.97 12.31
C SER A 191 17.77 -20.01 13.36
N ILE A 192 18.66 -19.31 14.05
CA ILE A 192 18.30 -18.14 14.87
C ILE A 192 17.69 -17.03 14.00
N GLU A 193 16.87 -16.20 14.63
CA GLU A 193 16.36 -14.97 14.02
C GLU A 193 17.48 -13.94 13.77
N ASP A 194 17.35 -13.12 12.73
CA ASP A 194 18.26 -11.99 12.50
C ASP A 194 18.13 -10.95 13.63
N TRP A 195 16.89 -10.66 14.03
CA TRP A 195 16.53 -9.64 15.04
C TRP A 195 15.63 -10.25 16.11
N ASN A 196 16.09 -10.24 17.36
CA ASN A 196 15.30 -10.71 18.48
C ASN A 196 14.05 -9.83 18.71
N GLU A 197 12.86 -10.40 18.51
CA GLU A 197 11.58 -9.68 18.47
C GLU A 197 11.29 -8.85 19.74
N PRO A 198 11.47 -9.36 20.97
CA PRO A 198 11.33 -8.55 22.18
C PRO A 198 12.30 -7.37 22.28
N VAL A 199 13.53 -7.49 21.77
CA VAL A 199 14.52 -6.41 21.80
C VAL A 199 14.16 -5.33 20.78
N ILE A 200 13.99 -5.71 19.51
CA ILE A 200 13.70 -4.76 18.42
C ILE A 200 12.36 -4.05 18.62
N CYS A 201 11.37 -4.70 19.25
CA CYS A 201 10.08 -4.10 19.61
C CYS A 201 10.20 -2.92 20.58
N ARG A 202 11.24 -2.86 21.42
CA ARG A 202 11.48 -1.76 22.38
C ARG A 202 12.36 -0.63 21.83
N GLU A 203 12.78 -0.71 20.57
CA GLU A 203 13.63 0.28 19.93
C GLU A 203 12.89 1.03 18.83
N PHE A 204 13.19 2.33 18.67
CA PHE A 204 12.73 3.09 17.51
C PHE A 204 13.46 2.62 16.24
N LEU A 205 12.68 2.25 15.22
CA LEU A 205 13.21 1.62 14.00
C LEU A 205 13.91 2.60 13.04
N ASP A 206 13.86 3.91 13.32
CA ASP A 206 14.46 4.99 12.52
C ASP A 206 15.94 4.77 12.13
N LYS A 207 16.70 4.12 13.01
CA LYS A 207 18.13 3.83 12.82
C LYS A 207 18.39 2.71 11.81
N TYR A 208 17.42 1.83 11.56
CA TYR A 208 17.54 0.73 10.60
C TYR A 208 17.16 1.17 9.19
N ASP A 209 17.57 0.37 8.21
CA ASP A 209 17.16 0.57 6.82
C ASP A 209 15.94 -0.29 6.50
N HIS A 210 14.87 0.38 6.10
CA HIS A 210 13.68 -0.23 5.50
C HIS A 210 13.54 0.21 4.05
N HIS A 211 12.79 -0.58 3.28
CA HIS A 211 12.60 -0.36 1.84
C HIS A 211 12.22 1.09 1.51
N LEU A 212 11.21 1.71 2.14
CA LEU A 212 10.85 3.11 1.83
C LEU A 212 11.98 4.10 2.13
N LYS A 213 12.70 3.99 3.25
CA LYS A 213 13.89 4.83 3.53
C LYS A 213 14.96 4.68 2.45
N GLN A 214 15.17 3.47 1.94
CA GLN A 214 16.14 3.20 0.87
C GLN A 214 15.66 3.74 -0.49
N PHE A 215 14.38 3.56 -0.85
CA PHE A 215 13.81 4.15 -2.07
C PHE A 215 13.90 5.69 -2.02
N LYS A 216 13.58 6.31 -0.87
CA LYS A 216 13.75 7.75 -0.64
C LYS A 216 15.20 8.19 -0.88
N PHE A 217 16.17 7.44 -0.33
CA PHE A 217 17.60 7.71 -0.55
C PHE A 217 18.02 7.66 -2.04
N TYR A 218 17.35 6.87 -2.89
CA TYR A 218 17.61 6.85 -4.34
C TYR A 218 16.85 7.91 -5.16
N GLY A 219 16.12 8.80 -4.48
CA GLY A 219 15.40 9.94 -5.07
C GLY A 219 14.01 9.58 -5.59
N TYR A 220 13.35 8.60 -4.98
CA TYR A 220 11.90 8.41 -5.08
C TYR A 220 11.20 9.29 -4.02
N LYS A 221 10.04 9.87 -4.32
CA LYS A 221 9.07 10.19 -3.25
C LYS A 221 8.43 8.89 -2.77
N THR A 222 8.07 8.80 -1.49
CA THR A 222 7.66 7.54 -0.86
C THR A 222 6.36 7.65 -0.08
N MET A 223 5.59 6.58 -0.05
CA MET A 223 4.25 6.60 0.52
C MET A 223 3.85 5.26 1.15
N ILE A 224 3.18 5.32 2.30
CA ILE A 224 2.46 4.18 2.89
C ILE A 224 0.97 4.51 3.11
N ALA A 225 0.14 3.46 3.10
CA ALA A 225 -1.29 3.48 3.31
C ALA A 225 -1.73 2.20 4.04
N GLN A 226 -2.53 2.33 5.08
CA GLN A 226 -3.13 1.20 5.80
C GLN A 226 -4.49 1.60 6.36
N ASP A 227 -5.42 0.64 6.48
CA ASP A 227 -6.73 0.82 7.13
C ASP A 227 -6.79 0.20 8.55
N GLY A 228 -5.77 -0.57 8.93
CA GLY A 228 -5.54 -1.01 10.31
C GLY A 228 -5.04 0.13 11.21
N GLY A 229 -5.49 0.15 12.47
CA GLY A 229 -5.17 1.20 13.44
C GLY A 229 -3.72 1.21 13.98
N ALA A 230 -2.83 0.38 13.45
CA ALA A 230 -1.44 0.24 13.87
C ALA A 230 -0.58 -0.31 12.72
N GLY A 231 0.57 0.30 12.42
CA GLY A 231 1.50 -0.24 11.44
C GLY A 231 2.19 -1.52 11.93
N ILE A 232 2.69 -2.35 11.01
CA ILE A 232 3.37 -3.60 11.33
C ILE A 232 4.65 -3.42 12.17
N ALA A 233 5.30 -2.26 12.04
CA ALA A 233 6.44 -1.83 12.86
C ALA A 233 6.04 -1.56 14.33
N PHE A 234 4.78 -1.18 14.55
CA PHE A 234 4.25 -0.73 15.83
C PHE A 234 3.41 -1.80 16.53
N TYR A 235 2.64 -2.60 15.79
CA TYR A 235 1.75 -3.61 16.36
C TYR A 235 2.53 -4.77 17.04
N PRO A 236 2.06 -5.30 18.20
CA PRO A 236 0.92 -4.82 18.98
C PRO A 236 1.23 -3.67 19.94
N ASN A 237 2.47 -3.55 20.43
CA ASN A 237 2.88 -2.58 21.46
C ASN A 237 4.37 -2.22 21.36
N CYS A 238 4.92 -2.16 20.16
CA CYS A 238 6.30 -1.79 19.90
C CYS A 238 6.48 -0.27 19.81
N SER A 239 7.73 0.20 19.76
CA SER A 239 8.05 1.62 19.62
C SER A 239 7.82 2.17 18.21
N GLY A 240 7.81 1.31 17.18
CA GLY A 240 7.61 1.73 15.78
C GLY A 240 8.66 2.73 15.30
N PHE A 241 8.23 3.75 14.56
CA PHE A 241 9.08 4.86 14.14
C PHE A 241 8.78 6.13 14.97
N LYS A 242 9.81 6.91 15.26
CA LYS A 242 9.71 8.23 15.91
C LYS A 242 9.35 9.35 14.93
N ARG A 243 9.62 9.14 13.63
CA ARG A 243 9.23 10.00 12.50
C ARG A 243 8.24 9.28 11.59
N THR A 244 7.70 9.96 10.58
CA THR A 244 6.90 9.31 9.52
C THR A 244 7.70 8.23 8.79
N GLU A 245 7.08 7.07 8.55
CA GLU A 245 7.73 5.94 7.85
C GLU A 245 8.12 6.32 6.41
N ALA A 246 7.27 7.15 5.77
CA ALA A 246 7.37 7.61 4.38
C ALA A 246 7.31 9.15 4.29
N ASP A 247 7.45 9.70 3.08
CA ASP A 247 7.19 11.13 2.81
C ASP A 247 5.71 11.46 2.97
N HIS A 248 4.85 10.57 2.48
CA HIS A 248 3.41 10.76 2.42
C HIS A 248 2.67 9.63 3.13
N MET A 249 1.89 9.99 4.16
CA MET A 249 0.94 9.09 4.80
C MET A 249 -0.39 9.25 4.04
N TRP A 250 -0.46 8.58 2.87
CA TRP A 250 -1.12 9.02 1.62
C TRP A 250 -0.58 10.34 1.04
N ARG A 251 -0.24 10.53 -0.26
CA ARG A 251 -0.22 9.61 -1.43
C ARG A 251 1.08 9.72 -2.31
N TYR A 252 1.07 9.22 -3.55
CA TYR A 252 2.22 8.64 -4.29
C TYR A 252 3.35 9.52 -4.89
N GLU A 253 4.62 9.15 -4.70
CA GLU A 253 5.32 8.11 -5.51
C GLU A 253 5.75 6.96 -4.57
N ILE A 254 6.32 5.84 -5.05
CA ILE A 254 6.30 4.47 -4.43
C ILE A 254 5.30 4.27 -3.27
N GLY A 255 4.16 3.65 -3.58
CA GLY A 255 3.11 3.39 -2.60
C GLY A 255 3.04 1.95 -2.13
N GLN A 256 3.21 1.73 -0.82
CA GLN A 256 2.72 0.54 -0.13
C GLN A 256 1.28 0.78 0.34
N ILE A 257 0.35 -0.12 0.03
CA ILE A 257 -1.04 -0.11 0.50
C ILE A 257 -1.32 -1.45 1.18
N TRP A 258 -1.73 -1.44 2.44
CA TRP A 258 -2.04 -2.65 3.20
C TRP A 258 -3.47 -2.62 3.77
N PRO A 259 -4.49 -3.10 3.03
CA PRO A 259 -5.82 -3.30 3.57
C PRO A 259 -5.84 -4.55 4.47
N THR A 260 -5.97 -4.35 5.78
CA THR A 260 -6.04 -5.41 6.78
C THR A 260 -7.47 -5.88 7.01
N LEU A 261 -8.42 -4.97 7.10
CA LEU A 261 -9.81 -5.30 7.49
C LEU A 261 -10.59 -6.06 6.41
N LEU A 262 -10.15 -6.04 5.15
CA LEU A 262 -10.92 -6.58 4.03
C LEU A 262 -11.15 -8.10 4.10
N ALA A 263 -10.18 -8.87 4.58
CA ALA A 263 -10.25 -10.33 4.60
C ALA A 263 -9.77 -10.99 5.90
N HIS A 264 -9.22 -10.23 6.86
CA HIS A 264 -8.75 -10.75 8.15
C HIS A 264 -9.86 -11.45 8.96
N ASP A 265 -11.03 -10.82 9.09
CA ASP A 265 -12.12 -11.33 9.95
C ASP A 265 -13.11 -12.25 9.24
N SER A 266 -13.25 -12.17 7.91
CA SER A 266 -14.11 -13.06 7.13
C SER A 266 -13.71 -13.20 5.67
N LEU A 267 -13.75 -14.44 5.18
CA LEU A 267 -13.41 -14.81 3.80
C LEU A 267 -14.43 -14.29 2.76
N LYS A 268 -15.61 -13.88 3.22
CA LYS A 268 -16.77 -13.51 2.38
C LYS A 268 -16.59 -12.15 1.70
N ASN A 269 -15.92 -11.22 2.38
CA ASN A 269 -15.81 -9.82 1.94
C ASN A 269 -14.88 -9.66 0.73
N LEU A 270 -13.89 -10.54 0.55
CA LEU A 270 -12.92 -10.46 -0.55
C LEU A 270 -13.59 -10.52 -1.94
N TYR A 271 -14.62 -11.35 -2.11
CA TYR A 271 -15.37 -11.44 -3.37
C TYR A 271 -16.12 -10.13 -3.70
N HIS A 272 -16.56 -9.40 -2.68
CA HIS A 272 -17.23 -8.12 -2.83
C HIS A 272 -16.28 -6.95 -3.18
N ALA A 273 -14.97 -7.19 -3.29
CA ALA A 273 -13.96 -6.17 -3.62
C ALA A 273 -13.37 -6.29 -5.05
N ASP A 274 -13.68 -7.36 -5.81
CA ASP A 274 -13.10 -7.57 -7.15
C ASP A 274 -13.45 -6.43 -8.12
N GLU A 275 -14.67 -5.91 -8.09
CA GLU A 275 -15.06 -4.78 -8.94
C GLU A 275 -14.34 -3.47 -8.55
N GLN A 276 -14.05 -3.27 -7.26
CA GLN A 276 -13.34 -2.11 -6.73
C GLN A 276 -11.86 -2.15 -7.11
N PHE A 277 -11.21 -3.32 -6.99
CA PHE A 277 -9.85 -3.53 -7.45
C PHE A 277 -9.76 -3.43 -8.99
N LEU A 278 -10.66 -4.07 -9.74
CA LEU A 278 -10.73 -3.97 -11.20
C LEU A 278 -10.92 -2.52 -11.65
N THR A 279 -11.81 -1.77 -11.00
CA THR A 279 -12.06 -0.36 -11.27
C THR A 279 -10.82 0.49 -10.97
N PHE A 280 -10.12 0.21 -9.86
CA PHE A 280 -8.85 0.87 -9.55
C PHE A 280 -7.77 0.59 -10.59
N PHE A 281 -7.56 -0.67 -10.98
CA PHE A 281 -6.56 -1.03 -11.99
C PHE A 281 -6.89 -0.44 -13.38
N LYS A 282 -8.17 -0.46 -13.80
CA LYS A 282 -8.62 0.19 -15.05
C LYS A 282 -8.42 1.70 -15.04
N ASN A 283 -8.83 2.39 -13.98
CA ASN A 283 -8.71 3.85 -13.89
C ASN A 283 -7.24 4.31 -13.88
N ASN A 284 -6.32 3.45 -13.42
CA ASN A 284 -4.90 3.74 -13.29
C ASN A 284 -4.00 3.03 -14.31
N GLU A 285 -4.57 2.33 -15.30
CA GLU A 285 -3.85 1.50 -16.31
C GLU A 285 -2.64 2.25 -16.90
N LYS A 286 -2.84 3.52 -17.30
CA LYS A 286 -1.82 4.38 -17.92
C LYS A 286 -0.62 4.73 -17.02
N VAL A 287 -0.80 4.76 -15.70
CA VAL A 287 0.29 5.01 -14.75
C VAL A 287 0.96 3.68 -14.38
N LEU A 288 0.14 2.67 -14.09
CA LEU A 288 0.60 1.37 -13.63
C LEU A 288 1.32 0.56 -14.73
N GLU A 289 1.01 0.77 -16.01
CA GLU A 289 1.68 0.10 -17.13
C GLU A 289 3.17 0.45 -17.25
N ASN A 290 3.61 1.55 -16.64
CA ASN A 290 5.01 1.98 -16.59
C ASN A 290 5.65 1.74 -15.21
N ALA A 291 4.96 0.99 -14.34
CA ALA A 291 5.36 0.69 -12.98
C ALA A 291 5.58 -0.80 -12.75
N PHE A 292 6.40 -1.13 -11.74
CA PHE A 292 6.35 -2.44 -11.10
C PHE A 292 5.12 -2.45 -10.18
N VAL A 293 4.26 -3.45 -10.30
CA VAL A 293 3.10 -3.61 -9.41
C VAL A 293 3.14 -4.99 -8.80
N PHE A 294 3.17 -5.04 -7.47
CA PHE A 294 3.03 -6.26 -6.68
C PHE A 294 1.66 -6.22 -6.01
N PHE A 295 0.79 -7.16 -6.32
CA PHE A 295 -0.50 -7.32 -5.66
C PHE A 295 -0.51 -8.70 -4.99
N MET A 296 -0.58 -8.72 -3.65
CA MET A 296 -0.23 -9.89 -2.85
C MET A 296 -1.06 -10.01 -1.58
N GLY A 297 -0.97 -11.17 -0.92
CA GLY A 297 -1.30 -11.34 0.49
C GLY A 297 -0.03 -11.45 1.33
N ASP A 298 -0.11 -11.09 2.62
CA ASP A 298 0.99 -11.23 3.58
C ASP A 298 1.14 -12.67 4.10
N HIS A 299 0.00 -13.29 4.39
CA HIS A 299 -0.20 -14.69 4.74
C HIS A 299 -1.58 -15.17 4.24
N GLY A 300 -1.83 -16.48 4.26
CA GLY A 300 -3.16 -17.02 3.97
C GLY A 300 -4.14 -16.88 5.15
N PRO A 301 -5.38 -17.37 5.03
CA PRO A 301 -6.45 -17.10 5.98
C PRO A 301 -6.26 -17.82 7.33
N ARG A 302 -6.41 -17.09 8.43
CA ARG A 302 -6.39 -17.64 9.81
C ARG A 302 -7.77 -17.78 10.45
N GLY A 303 -8.76 -17.01 10.00
CA GLY A 303 -10.12 -16.95 10.56
C GLY A 303 -11.02 -18.13 10.21
N GLU A 304 -12.26 -18.11 10.74
CA GLU A 304 -13.35 -19.07 10.47
C GLU A 304 -12.97 -20.57 10.60
N GLY A 305 -11.90 -20.92 11.34
CA GLY A 305 -11.47 -22.30 11.58
C GLY A 305 -10.79 -23.01 10.40
N ILE A 306 -10.53 -22.31 9.29
CA ILE A 306 -10.05 -22.91 8.03
C ILE A 306 -8.76 -23.73 8.19
N ALA A 307 -7.84 -23.25 9.03
CA ALA A 307 -6.54 -23.86 9.32
C ALA A 307 -6.61 -25.25 9.99
N THR A 308 -7.79 -25.69 10.45
CA THR A 308 -8.01 -27.04 11.00
C THR A 308 -8.09 -28.12 9.92
N SER A 309 -8.37 -27.74 8.67
CA SER A 309 -8.42 -28.64 7.52
C SER A 309 -7.07 -28.73 6.81
N ALA A 310 -6.73 -29.89 6.25
CA ALA A 310 -5.48 -30.06 5.49
C ALA A 310 -5.38 -29.07 4.31
N LEU A 311 -6.48 -28.87 3.57
CA LEU A 311 -6.53 -27.90 2.48
C LEU A 311 -6.36 -26.46 2.99
N GLY A 312 -7.01 -26.10 4.09
CA GLY A 312 -6.89 -24.78 4.70
C GLY A 312 -5.50 -24.51 5.28
N TYR A 313 -4.79 -25.54 5.76
CA TYR A 313 -3.38 -25.44 6.12
C TYR A 313 -2.49 -25.11 4.90
N HIS A 314 -2.79 -25.67 3.72
CA HIS A 314 -2.10 -25.27 2.49
C HIS A 314 -2.46 -23.84 2.06
N GLU A 315 -3.74 -23.44 2.11
CA GLU A 315 -4.13 -22.05 1.81
C GLU A 315 -3.47 -21.05 2.77
N LEU A 316 -3.39 -21.38 4.06
CA LEU A 316 -2.73 -20.57 5.09
C LEU A 316 -1.24 -20.31 4.76
N ASN A 317 -0.53 -21.30 4.22
CA ASN A 317 0.90 -21.21 3.95
C ASN A 317 1.26 -20.59 2.58
N ASN A 318 0.31 -20.47 1.65
CA ASN A 318 0.52 -20.02 0.27
C ASN A 318 -0.23 -18.68 -0.01
N PRO A 319 0.38 -17.53 0.32
CA PRO A 319 -0.24 -16.22 0.11
C PRO A 319 -0.34 -15.92 -1.38
N PHE A 320 -1.29 -15.06 -1.75
CA PHE A 320 -1.42 -14.60 -3.12
C PHE A 320 -0.24 -13.73 -3.54
N LEU A 321 0.19 -13.80 -4.80
CA LEU A 321 1.09 -12.83 -5.42
C LEU A 321 0.93 -12.82 -6.94
N ILE A 322 0.57 -11.66 -7.50
CA ILE A 322 0.74 -11.34 -8.92
C ILE A 322 1.67 -10.13 -9.07
N ALA A 323 2.63 -10.24 -9.99
CA ALA A 323 3.58 -9.17 -10.29
C ALA A 323 3.43 -8.70 -11.74
N THR A 324 3.36 -7.39 -11.97
CA THR A 324 3.48 -6.77 -13.31
C THR A 324 4.79 -6.00 -13.41
N LEU A 325 5.36 -5.98 -14.62
CA LEU A 325 6.54 -5.18 -14.94
C LEU A 325 6.13 -3.95 -15.77
N PRO A 326 6.89 -2.85 -15.70
CA PRO A 326 6.79 -1.76 -16.67
C PRO A 326 6.85 -2.29 -18.12
N LYS A 327 6.03 -1.76 -19.02
CA LYS A 327 5.94 -2.16 -20.45
C LYS A 327 7.31 -2.26 -21.12
N ARG A 328 8.25 -1.35 -20.79
CA ARG A 328 9.64 -1.37 -21.32
C ARG A 328 10.44 -2.64 -21.01
N TYR A 329 10.02 -3.44 -20.03
CA TYR A 329 10.64 -4.73 -19.69
C TYR A 329 9.85 -5.93 -20.22
N HIS A 330 8.72 -5.74 -20.93
CA HIS A 330 7.93 -6.86 -21.46
C HIS A 330 8.73 -7.64 -22.51
N ASN A 331 8.66 -8.97 -22.43
CA ASN A 331 9.41 -9.91 -23.27
C ASN A 331 10.95 -9.76 -23.23
N THR A 332 11.49 -9.04 -22.25
CA THR A 332 12.94 -8.97 -21.98
C THR A 332 13.39 -10.12 -21.07
N ASN A 333 14.71 -10.30 -20.91
CA ASN A 333 15.29 -11.28 -19.99
C ASN A 333 14.76 -11.16 -18.55
N ILE A 334 14.39 -9.96 -18.08
CA ILE A 334 13.79 -9.75 -16.75
C ILE A 334 12.40 -10.38 -16.68
N HIS A 335 11.57 -10.20 -17.71
CA HIS A 335 10.24 -10.83 -17.79
C HIS A 335 10.37 -12.35 -17.92
N ASN A 336 11.28 -12.85 -18.76
CA ASN A 336 11.51 -14.29 -18.88
C ASN A 336 11.94 -14.90 -17.54
N ARG A 337 12.89 -14.28 -16.82
CA ARG A 337 13.30 -14.71 -15.48
C ARG A 337 12.15 -14.68 -14.46
N MET A 338 11.26 -13.69 -14.52
CA MET A 338 10.06 -13.63 -13.68
C MET A 338 9.11 -14.82 -13.94
N ARG A 339 8.90 -15.20 -15.22
CA ARG A 339 8.09 -16.38 -15.58
C ARG A 339 8.73 -17.71 -15.19
N GLU A 340 10.06 -17.81 -15.23
CA GLU A 340 10.78 -18.97 -14.70
C GLU A 340 10.63 -19.07 -13.18
N LYS A 341 10.74 -17.93 -12.48
CA LYS A 341 10.60 -17.84 -11.02
C LYS A 341 9.17 -18.05 -10.51
N SER A 342 8.14 -17.84 -11.34
CA SER A 342 6.75 -18.03 -10.92
C SER A 342 6.40 -19.46 -10.50
N ASN A 343 7.22 -20.43 -10.91
CA ASN A 343 7.10 -21.85 -10.58
C ASN A 343 8.17 -22.33 -9.57
N GLN A 344 8.83 -21.41 -8.86
CA GLN A 344 9.82 -21.73 -7.82
C GLN A 344 9.33 -21.21 -6.47
N LEU A 345 9.68 -21.94 -5.39
CA LEU A 345 9.43 -21.51 -4.03
C LEU A 345 10.09 -20.14 -3.78
N MET A 346 9.33 -19.22 -3.20
CA MET A 346 9.78 -17.88 -2.82
C MET A 346 9.18 -17.49 -1.46
N THR A 347 9.78 -16.49 -0.85
CA THR A 347 9.38 -15.91 0.43
C THR A 347 9.37 -14.38 0.34
N ASN A 348 8.96 -13.73 1.43
CA ASN A 348 9.03 -12.28 1.57
C ASN A 348 10.47 -11.72 1.49
N PHE A 349 11.51 -12.54 1.73
CA PHE A 349 12.91 -12.15 1.50
C PHE A 349 13.24 -11.99 0.00
N ASP A 350 12.71 -12.86 -0.85
CA ASP A 350 12.91 -12.78 -2.31
C ASP A 350 12.24 -11.51 -2.88
N LEU A 351 11.10 -11.12 -2.32
CA LEU A 351 10.44 -9.87 -2.64
C LEU A 351 11.25 -8.66 -2.18
N HIS A 352 11.80 -8.67 -0.95
CA HIS A 352 12.69 -7.62 -0.48
C HIS A 352 13.93 -7.48 -1.40
N ALA A 353 14.59 -8.59 -1.74
CA ALA A 353 15.71 -8.59 -2.68
C ALA A 353 15.30 -8.04 -4.06
N THR A 354 14.13 -8.39 -4.56
CA THR A 354 13.57 -7.85 -5.82
C THR A 354 13.37 -6.33 -5.74
N LEU A 355 12.91 -5.80 -4.61
CA LEU A 355 12.81 -4.35 -4.37
C LEU A 355 14.20 -3.68 -4.38
N MET A 356 15.22 -4.32 -3.80
CA MET A 356 16.61 -3.82 -3.87
C MET A 356 17.15 -3.80 -5.30
N ASP A 357 16.85 -4.84 -6.09
CA ASP A 357 17.25 -4.92 -7.50
C ASP A 357 16.55 -3.86 -8.37
N ILE A 358 15.28 -3.55 -8.13
CA ILE A 358 14.58 -2.45 -8.81
C ILE A 358 15.28 -1.11 -8.52
N MET A 359 15.71 -0.86 -7.28
CA MET A 359 16.53 0.31 -6.96
C MET A 359 17.90 0.29 -7.68
N ASN A 360 18.51 -0.88 -7.90
CA ASN A 360 19.79 -0.99 -8.62
C ASN A 360 19.64 -0.81 -10.16
N LEU A 361 18.52 -1.23 -10.74
CA LEU A 361 18.15 -0.89 -12.13
C LEU A 361 18.06 0.64 -12.30
N SER A 362 17.52 1.35 -11.31
CA SER A 362 17.43 2.81 -11.29
C SER A 362 18.81 3.50 -11.40
N LYS A 363 19.84 2.97 -10.74
CA LYS A 363 21.23 3.48 -10.79
C LYS A 363 21.86 3.34 -12.17
N SER A 364 21.63 2.19 -12.80
CA SER A 364 22.28 1.79 -14.05
C SER A 364 21.80 2.62 -15.25
N GLY A 365 20.56 3.12 -15.21
CA GLY A 365 20.07 4.13 -16.15
C GLY A 365 20.84 5.44 -16.04
N LYS A 366 20.89 6.04 -14.83
CA LYS A 366 21.57 7.33 -14.59
C LYS A 366 23.04 7.35 -15.05
N GLN A 367 23.77 6.24 -14.93
CA GLN A 367 25.16 6.15 -15.41
C GLN A 367 25.30 6.08 -16.94
N LYS A 368 24.30 5.54 -17.65
CA LYS A 368 24.30 5.55 -19.12
C LYS A 368 23.95 6.94 -19.66
N ASP A 369 22.95 7.60 -19.09
CA ASP A 369 22.49 8.93 -19.52
C ASP A 369 23.54 10.03 -19.27
N LYS A 370 24.43 9.86 -18.28
CA LYS A 370 25.59 10.73 -18.07
C LYS A 370 26.74 10.51 -19.08
N LYS A 371 26.75 9.40 -19.83
CA LYS A 371 27.77 9.10 -20.85
C LYS A 371 27.33 9.47 -22.28
N THR A 372 26.06 9.83 -22.48
CA THR A 372 25.46 10.12 -23.80
C THR A 372 25.15 11.59 -24.03
N LYS A 373 25.34 12.47 -23.03
CA LYS A 373 25.37 13.92 -23.26
C LYS A 373 26.76 14.32 -23.81
N PRO A 374 26.87 14.85 -25.04
CA PRO A 374 28.11 15.49 -25.47
C PRO A 374 28.33 16.77 -24.66
N ASN A 375 29.61 17.13 -24.47
CA ASN A 375 30.02 18.43 -23.92
C ASN A 375 29.73 19.56 -24.91
#